data_AF-A0A2N7XA88-F1
#
_entry.id   AF-A0A2N7XA88-F1
#
_cell.length_a   1.000
_cell.length_b   1.000
_cell.length_c   1.000
_cell.angle_alpha   90.00
_cell.angle_beta   90.00
_cell.angle_gamma   90.00
#
_symmetry.space_group_name_H-M   'P 1'
#
loop_
_entity.id
_entity.type
_entity.pdbx_description
1 polymer ?
#
loop_
_entity_poly.entity_id
_entity_poly.type
_entity_poly.pdbx_seq_one_letter_code
_entity_poly.pdbx_strand_id
1 'polypeptide(L)'
;MMQAAAPHLMEAWTVNHIVHLEQIRATAAEARWSLAIADAAGHLVFAESDFESMLCAEWPASRHIVLPAPMYDNIFGTNQNRYAGRTFIATGTPSRSLWFLKARRRHPVDSLTAREREIAQLIAQGMTHKEIARRLGIAPATVRNHAQAILKRADVHNNAELTTQLKRAGY
;
A
#
# COMPACT_ATOMS: atom_id res chain seq x y z
N MET A 1 -23.75 6.24 36.61
CA MET A 1 -22.31 6.41 36.93
C MET A 1 -21.50 5.51 36.00
N MET A 2 -21.10 6.01 34.84
CA MET A 2 -20.20 5.28 33.94
C MET A 2 -19.28 6.29 33.25
N GLN A 3 -18.31 6.79 34.01
CA GLN A 3 -17.25 7.68 33.55
C GLN A 3 -15.94 7.20 34.19
N ALA A 4 -14.85 7.32 33.43
CA ALA A 4 -13.48 6.96 33.79
C ALA A 4 -13.07 5.49 33.56
N ALA A 5 -13.07 5.06 32.29
CA ALA A 5 -12.11 4.05 31.81
C ALA A 5 -11.30 4.54 30.59
N ALA A 6 -11.45 5.82 30.21
CA ALA A 6 -10.93 6.35 28.95
C ALA A 6 -9.42 6.68 28.93
N PRO A 7 -8.78 7.21 29.99
CA PRO A 7 -7.39 7.69 29.86
C PRO A 7 -6.34 6.56 29.86
N HIS A 8 -6.45 5.61 30.79
CA HIS A 8 -5.46 4.56 31.03
C HIS A 8 -5.49 3.45 29.96
N LEU A 9 -6.67 3.20 29.36
CA LEU A 9 -6.76 2.36 28.16
C LEU A 9 -6.13 3.06 26.96
N MET A 10 -6.22 4.40 26.85
CA MET A 10 -5.59 5.17 25.77
C MET A 10 -4.06 5.16 25.88
N GLU A 11 -3.49 5.20 27.09
CA GLU A 11 -2.04 5.11 27.34
C GLU A 11 -1.46 3.74 26.97
N ALA A 12 -2.09 2.66 27.46
CA ALA A 12 -1.71 1.30 27.09
C ALA A 12 -1.94 1.02 25.60
N TRP A 13 -2.98 1.62 25.00
CA TRP A 13 -3.22 1.59 23.56
C TRP A 13 -2.13 2.29 22.77
N THR A 14 -1.68 3.47 23.20
CA THR A 14 -0.64 4.25 22.50
C THR A 14 0.69 3.49 22.52
N VAL A 15 1.03 2.85 23.65
CA VAL A 15 2.25 2.03 23.79
C VAL A 15 2.19 0.74 22.97
N ASN A 16 1.04 0.04 22.93
CA ASN A 16 0.86 -1.14 22.09
C ASN A 16 0.79 -0.79 20.60
N HIS A 17 0.24 0.40 20.27
CA HIS A 17 0.26 0.95 18.92
C HIS A 17 1.70 1.18 18.47
N ILE A 18 2.53 1.89 19.24
CA ILE A 18 3.92 2.19 18.87
C ILE A 18 4.73 0.92 18.54
N VAL A 19 4.59 -0.17 19.30
CA VAL A 19 5.34 -1.42 19.03
C VAL A 19 4.86 -2.11 17.74
N HIS A 20 3.56 -2.10 17.45
CA HIS A 20 3.04 -2.66 16.19
C HIS A 20 3.29 -1.74 14.98
N LEU A 21 3.23 -0.42 15.19
CA LEU A 21 3.58 0.61 14.23
C LEU A 21 5.06 0.52 13.82
N GLU A 22 5.96 0.28 14.78
CA GLU A 22 7.39 0.04 14.53
C GLU A 22 7.62 -1.27 13.77
N GLN A 23 6.88 -2.34 14.06
CA GLN A 23 6.98 -3.60 13.30
C GLN A 23 6.47 -3.45 11.85
N ILE A 24 5.38 -2.71 11.64
CA ILE A 24 4.86 -2.41 10.29
C ILE A 24 5.82 -1.46 9.55
N ARG A 25 6.35 -0.43 10.21
CA ARG A 25 7.38 0.47 9.66
C ARG A 25 8.68 -0.28 9.34
N ALA A 26 9.09 -1.23 10.17
CA ALA A 26 10.30 -2.04 9.96
C ALA A 26 10.21 -2.93 8.71
N THR A 27 9.02 -3.36 8.30
CA THR A 27 8.83 -4.04 7.00
C THR A 27 8.74 -3.11 5.78
N ALA A 28 8.72 -1.79 5.99
CA ALA A 28 8.52 -0.79 4.95
C ALA A 28 9.66 0.24 4.95
N ALA A 29 10.86 -0.20 4.56
CA ALA A 29 12.03 0.67 4.61
C ALA A 29 11.97 1.90 3.64
N GLU A 30 11.07 1.93 2.64
CA GLU A 30 11.10 3.00 1.63
C GLU A 30 9.72 3.57 1.21
N ALA A 31 8.60 2.90 1.49
CA ALA A 31 7.26 3.41 1.19
C ALA A 31 6.69 4.13 2.43
N ARG A 32 6.35 5.43 2.30
CA ARG A 32 5.69 6.21 3.37
C ARG A 32 4.24 5.76 3.52
N TRP A 33 4.02 4.68 4.26
CA TRP A 33 2.69 4.26 4.67
C TRP A 33 2.17 5.21 5.75
N SER A 34 0.89 5.57 5.64
CA SER A 34 0.11 6.27 6.64
C SER A 34 -0.96 5.36 7.22
N LEU A 35 -1.31 5.57 8.48
CA LEU A 35 -1.95 4.56 9.31
C LEU A 35 -3.30 5.03 9.85
N ALA A 36 -4.23 4.10 10.00
CA ALA A 36 -5.54 4.33 10.57
C ALA A 36 -6.06 3.09 11.29
N ILE A 37 -7.01 3.30 12.20
CA ILE A 37 -7.72 2.24 12.92
C ILE A 37 -9.21 2.42 12.64
N ALA A 38 -9.87 1.33 12.31
CA ALA A 38 -11.32 1.30 12.22
C ALA A 38 -11.92 0.21 13.13
N ASP A 39 -13.16 0.40 13.56
CA ASP A 39 -13.93 -0.68 14.16
C ASP A 39 -14.47 -1.65 13.10
N ALA A 40 -15.16 -2.71 13.54
CA ALA A 40 -15.76 -3.70 12.64
C ALA A 40 -16.86 -3.14 11.71
N ALA A 41 -17.41 -1.97 12.01
CA ALA A 41 -18.40 -1.29 11.17
C ALA A 41 -17.76 -0.26 10.21
N GLY A 42 -16.43 -0.10 10.25
CA GLY A 42 -15.69 0.82 9.40
C GLY A 42 -15.60 2.26 9.93
N HIS A 43 -16.01 2.54 11.17
CA HIS A 43 -15.80 3.86 11.78
C HIS A 43 -14.32 4.03 12.10
N LEU A 44 -13.75 5.14 11.65
CA LEU A 44 -12.37 5.50 11.97
C LEU A 44 -12.30 5.91 13.44
N VAL A 45 -11.60 5.08 14.23
CA VAL A 45 -11.26 5.37 15.62
C VAL A 45 -10.06 6.32 15.68
N PHE A 46 -9.15 6.17 14.72
CA PHE A 46 -7.95 6.97 14.57
C PHE A 46 -7.54 7.01 13.10
N ALA A 47 -7.02 8.14 12.62
CA ALA A 47 -6.38 8.25 11.33
C ALA A 47 -5.27 9.30 11.39
N GLU A 48 -4.12 8.99 10.79
CA GLU A 48 -3.08 9.99 10.55
C GLU A 48 -3.52 11.00 9.47
N SER A 49 -3.01 12.23 9.52
CA SER A 49 -3.43 13.30 8.61
C SER A 49 -3.17 13.00 7.12
N ASP A 50 -2.12 12.23 6.78
CA ASP A 50 -1.87 11.84 5.38
C ASP A 50 -2.86 10.77 4.92
N PHE A 51 -3.31 9.87 5.80
CA PHE A 51 -4.39 8.91 5.50
C PHE A 51 -5.71 9.65 5.22
N GLU A 52 -6.09 10.60 6.08
CA GLU A 52 -7.26 11.45 5.85
C GLU A 52 -7.15 12.24 4.53
N SER A 53 -5.96 12.78 4.25
CA SER A 53 -5.68 13.49 3.00
C SER A 53 -5.83 12.59 1.78
N MET A 54 -5.44 11.31 1.86
CA MET A 54 -5.64 10.32 0.78
C MET A 54 -7.13 10.01 0.58
N LEU A 55 -7.91 9.84 1.66
CA LEU A 55 -9.36 9.67 1.56
C LEU A 55 -10.03 10.87 0.88
N CYS A 56 -9.66 12.09 1.27
CA CYS A 56 -10.18 13.31 0.66
C CYS A 56 -9.74 13.46 -0.81
N ALA A 57 -8.53 13.04 -1.19
CA ALA A 57 -8.10 13.06 -2.58
C ALA A 57 -8.89 12.09 -3.47
N GLU A 58 -9.23 10.91 -2.93
CA GLU A 58 -10.03 9.90 -3.63
C GLU A 58 -11.53 10.25 -3.65
N TRP A 59 -12.04 10.84 -2.56
CA TRP A 59 -13.44 11.24 -2.39
C TRP A 59 -13.51 12.65 -1.79
N PRO A 60 -13.41 13.71 -2.62
CA PRO A 60 -13.32 15.10 -2.16
C PRO A 60 -14.58 15.65 -1.48
N ALA A 61 -15.75 15.07 -1.78
CA ALA A 61 -17.04 15.57 -1.34
C ALA A 61 -17.40 15.20 0.11
N SER A 62 -16.48 14.60 0.90
CA SER A 62 -16.83 14.02 2.19
C SER A 62 -15.71 14.19 3.22
N ARG A 63 -16.12 14.49 4.47
CA ARG A 63 -15.24 14.46 5.63
C ARG A 63 -15.42 13.09 6.30
N HIS A 64 -14.47 12.20 6.04
CA HIS A 64 -14.62 10.77 6.32
C HIS A 64 -14.42 10.47 7.80
N ILE A 65 -15.50 10.11 8.49
CA ILE A 65 -15.48 9.50 9.84
C ILE A 65 -15.70 7.98 9.72
N VAL A 66 -16.27 7.54 8.60
CA VAL A 66 -16.51 6.13 8.26
C VAL A 66 -15.79 5.87 6.95
N LEU A 67 -15.24 4.66 6.80
CA LEU A 67 -14.66 4.22 5.55
C LEU A 67 -15.71 4.27 4.42
N PRO A 68 -15.37 4.84 3.25
CA PRO A 68 -16.24 4.78 2.09
C PRO A 68 -16.59 3.34 1.73
N ALA A 69 -17.85 3.08 1.35
CA ALA A 69 -18.35 1.73 1.06
C ALA A 69 -17.44 0.91 0.13
N PRO A 70 -16.90 1.45 -0.99
CA PRO A 70 -15.98 0.69 -1.84
C PRO A 70 -14.71 0.24 -1.10
N MET A 71 -14.15 1.10 -0.24
CA MET A 71 -12.98 0.75 0.56
C MET A 71 -13.31 -0.25 1.67
N TYR A 72 -14.46 -0.07 2.33
CA TYR A 72 -14.95 -0.99 3.34
C TYR A 72 -15.15 -2.39 2.75
N ASP A 73 -15.87 -2.52 1.64
CA ASP A 73 -16.14 -3.81 1.01
C ASP A 73 -14.86 -4.53 0.57
N ASN A 74 -13.88 -3.80 0.03
CA ASN A 74 -12.60 -4.37 -0.38
C ASN A 74 -11.70 -4.82 0.78
N ILE A 75 -11.80 -4.16 1.94
CA ILE A 75 -10.92 -4.44 3.09
C ILE A 75 -11.57 -5.42 4.08
N PHE A 76 -12.86 -5.24 4.37
CA PHE A 76 -13.62 -5.99 5.38
C PHE A 76 -14.47 -7.09 4.77
N GLY A 77 -14.64 -7.10 3.45
CA GLY A 77 -15.32 -8.17 2.72
C GLY A 77 -14.51 -9.47 2.67
N THR A 78 -15.10 -10.48 2.05
CA THR A 78 -14.72 -11.89 2.24
C THR A 78 -13.33 -12.31 1.78
N ASN A 79 -12.60 -11.54 0.95
CA ASN A 79 -11.31 -12.05 0.50
C ASN A 79 -10.31 -11.06 -0.12
N GLN A 80 -10.33 -9.77 0.23
CA GLN A 80 -9.39 -8.84 -0.42
C GLN A 80 -8.46 -8.07 0.50
N ASN A 81 -8.77 -7.80 1.78
CA ASN A 81 -7.88 -7.11 2.76
C ASN A 81 -7.09 -5.91 2.17
N ARG A 82 -7.56 -5.36 1.05
CA ARG A 82 -6.80 -4.49 0.16
C ARG A 82 -7.76 -3.72 -0.71
N TYR A 83 -7.64 -2.41 -0.63
CA TYR A 83 -8.28 -1.46 -1.52
C TYR A 83 -7.22 -0.88 -2.46
N ALA A 84 -7.51 -0.83 -3.76
CA ALA A 84 -6.64 -0.19 -4.76
C ALA A 84 -7.46 0.85 -5.52
N GLY A 85 -7.39 2.10 -5.04
CA GLY A 85 -8.11 3.24 -5.61
C GLY A 85 -7.35 3.93 -6.75
N ARG A 86 -7.83 5.13 -7.11
CA ARG A 86 -7.21 5.99 -8.12
C ARG A 86 -5.94 6.66 -7.60
N THR A 87 -5.94 7.08 -6.34
CA THR A 87 -4.92 7.95 -5.73
C THR A 87 -4.09 7.25 -4.66
N PHE A 88 -4.61 6.19 -4.04
CA PHE A 88 -3.92 5.44 -3.00
C PHE A 88 -4.27 3.95 -3.00
N ILE A 89 -3.44 3.18 -2.30
CA ILE A 89 -3.65 1.76 -2.02
C ILE A 89 -3.69 1.61 -0.51
N ALA A 90 -4.65 0.85 0.01
CA ALA A 90 -4.75 0.51 1.41
C ALA A 90 -4.84 -0.98 1.62
N THR A 91 -4.41 -1.44 2.80
CA THR A 91 -4.59 -2.81 3.26
C THR A 91 -5.04 -2.80 4.70
N GLY A 92 -5.88 -3.76 5.08
CA GLY A 92 -6.35 -3.93 6.45
C GLY A 92 -5.91 -5.26 7.04
N THR A 93 -5.57 -5.25 8.32
CA THR A 93 -5.32 -6.45 9.12
C THR A 93 -6.26 -6.47 10.32
N PRO A 94 -7.06 -7.53 10.51
CA PRO A 94 -7.97 -7.63 11.64
C PRO A 94 -7.21 -7.88 12.95
N SER A 95 -7.72 -7.32 14.05
CA SER A 95 -7.20 -7.50 15.41
C SER A 95 -8.34 -7.46 16.42
N ARG A 96 -8.79 -8.64 16.87
CA ARG A 96 -9.95 -8.82 17.76
C ARG A 96 -11.19 -8.05 17.27
N SER A 97 -11.47 -6.88 17.83
CA SER A 97 -12.63 -6.03 17.52
C SER A 97 -12.32 -4.82 16.63
N LEU A 98 -11.06 -4.69 16.19
CA LEU A 98 -10.55 -3.53 15.46
C LEU A 98 -9.82 -3.97 14.21
N TRP A 99 -9.66 -3.02 13.30
CA TRP A 99 -8.94 -3.18 12.05
C TRP A 99 -7.84 -2.15 11.96
N PHE A 100 -6.64 -2.65 11.68
CA PHE A 100 -5.46 -1.84 11.48
C PHE A 100 -5.30 -1.63 9.98
N LEU A 101 -5.38 -0.38 9.56
CA LEU A 101 -5.30 0.02 8.18
C LEU A 101 -3.96 0.70 7.93
N LYS A 102 -3.36 0.37 6.80
CA LYS A 102 -2.25 1.14 6.25
C LYS A 102 -2.58 1.54 4.82
N ALA A 103 -2.28 2.77 4.47
CA ALA A 103 -2.43 3.30 3.13
C ALA A 103 -1.15 3.94 2.65
N ARG A 104 -0.89 3.90 1.35
CA ARG A 104 0.14 4.72 0.71
C ARG A 104 -0.39 5.29 -0.58
N ARG A 105 0.18 6.42 -1.00
CA ARG A 105 -0.11 6.98 -2.32
C ARG A 105 0.21 5.96 -3.40
N ARG A 106 -0.62 5.96 -4.44
CA ARG A 106 -0.43 5.09 -5.59
C ARG A 106 0.75 5.60 -6.40
N HIS A 107 1.63 4.69 -6.79
CA HIS A 107 2.74 4.97 -7.70
C HIS A 107 2.43 4.39 -9.08
N PRO A 108 2.97 4.97 -10.17
CA PRO A 108 2.76 4.44 -11.52
C PRO A 108 3.08 2.95 -11.67
N VAL A 109 4.13 2.46 -10.99
CA VAL A 109 4.52 1.04 -10.93
C VAL A 109 3.42 0.11 -10.36
N ASP A 110 2.42 0.62 -9.66
CA ASP A 110 1.28 -0.17 -9.17
C ASP A 110 0.33 -0.61 -10.30
N SER A 111 0.40 0.04 -11.46
CA SER A 111 -0.37 -0.32 -12.65
C SER A 111 0.22 -1.48 -13.44
N LEU A 112 1.46 -1.90 -13.13
CA LEU A 112 2.11 -3.02 -13.78
C LEU A 112 1.35 -4.32 -13.48
N THR A 113 1.19 -5.14 -14.51
CA THR A 113 0.69 -6.52 -14.36
C THR A 113 1.66 -7.34 -13.51
N ALA A 114 1.21 -8.49 -13.00
CA ALA A 114 2.06 -9.37 -12.19
C ALA A 114 3.38 -9.72 -12.90
N ARG A 115 3.32 -10.07 -14.19
CA ARG A 115 4.50 -10.41 -15.00
C ARG A 115 5.41 -9.21 -15.28
N GLU A 116 4.82 -8.05 -15.55
CA GLU A 116 5.58 -6.81 -15.74
C GLU A 116 6.30 -6.39 -14.46
N ARG A 117 5.63 -6.51 -13.30
CA ARG A 117 6.22 -6.22 -12.00
C ARG A 117 7.39 -7.17 -11.69
N GLU A 118 7.22 -8.46 -11.95
CA GLU A 118 8.29 -9.46 -11.80
C GLU A 118 9.52 -9.09 -12.64
N ILE A 119 9.33 -8.76 -13.92
CA ILE A 119 10.43 -8.33 -14.80
C ILE A 119 11.05 -7.02 -14.29
N ALA A 120 10.25 -6.05 -13.87
CA ALA A 120 10.71 -4.76 -13.37
C ALA A 120 11.57 -4.92 -12.10
N GLN A 121 11.19 -5.81 -11.18
CA GLN A 121 11.98 -6.14 -9.99
C GLN A 121 13.32 -6.78 -10.35
N LEU A 122 13.37 -7.69 -11.32
CA LEU A 122 14.62 -8.29 -11.78
C LEU A 122 15.55 -7.26 -12.44
N ILE A 123 14.99 -6.30 -13.19
CA ILE A 123 15.74 -5.16 -13.74
C ILE A 123 16.31 -4.30 -12.59
N ALA A 124 15.51 -4.01 -11.57
CA ALA A 124 15.94 -3.23 -10.40
C ALA A 124 17.04 -3.92 -9.57
N GLN A 125 17.10 -5.26 -9.62
CA GLN A 125 18.19 -6.07 -9.06
C GLN A 125 19.47 -6.05 -9.91
N GLY A 126 19.48 -5.34 -11.04
CA GLY A 126 20.63 -5.22 -11.94
C GLY A 126 20.77 -6.35 -12.96
N MET A 127 19.77 -7.24 -13.10
CA MET A 127 19.83 -8.32 -14.08
C MET A 127 19.72 -7.80 -15.52
N THR A 128 20.54 -8.36 -16.40
CA THR A 128 20.47 -8.10 -17.83
C THR A 128 19.26 -8.80 -18.47
N HIS A 129 18.80 -8.30 -19.63
CA HIS A 129 17.70 -8.94 -20.36
C HIS A 129 17.95 -10.43 -20.68
N LYS A 130 19.21 -10.82 -20.88
CA LYS A 130 19.59 -12.22 -21.13
C LYS A 130 19.45 -13.10 -19.89
N GLU A 131 19.77 -12.58 -18.71
CA GLU A 131 19.63 -13.30 -17.44
C GLU A 131 18.17 -13.43 -17.04
N ILE A 132 17.40 -12.35 -17.20
CA ILE A 132 15.95 -12.35 -16.98
C ILE A 132 15.28 -13.36 -17.91
N ALA A 133 15.62 -13.33 -19.20
CA ALA A 133 15.09 -14.26 -20.20
C ALA A 133 15.32 -15.73 -19.79
N ARG A 134 16.54 -16.05 -19.36
CA ARG A 134 16.91 -17.39 -18.89
C ARG A 134 16.14 -17.79 -17.63
N ARG A 135 16.03 -16.88 -16.65
CA ARG A 135 15.30 -17.12 -15.41
C ARG A 135 13.82 -17.37 -15.64
N LEU A 136 13.25 -16.64 -16.60
CA LEU A 136 11.82 -16.61 -16.87
C LEU A 136 11.37 -17.56 -17.99
N GLY A 137 12.31 -18.27 -18.64
CA GLY A 137 12.03 -19.22 -19.73
C GLY A 137 11.49 -18.56 -21.00
N ILE A 138 11.87 -17.31 -21.29
CA ILE A 138 11.38 -16.53 -22.44
C ILE A 138 12.54 -15.98 -23.28
N ALA A 139 12.26 -15.51 -24.50
CA ALA A 139 13.29 -14.96 -25.37
C ALA A 139 13.81 -13.59 -24.85
N PRO A 140 15.11 -13.26 -25.03
CA PRO A 140 15.65 -11.94 -24.68
C PRO A 140 14.94 -10.76 -25.38
N ALA A 141 14.46 -10.97 -26.61
CA ALA A 141 13.65 -9.99 -27.33
C ALA A 141 12.30 -9.73 -26.63
N THR A 142 11.67 -10.76 -26.08
CA THR A 142 10.43 -10.64 -25.30
C THR A 142 10.67 -9.84 -24.03
N VAL A 143 11.79 -10.07 -23.33
CA VAL A 143 12.16 -9.24 -22.16
C VAL A 143 12.37 -7.78 -22.55
N ARG A 144 13.03 -7.50 -23.68
CA ARG A 144 13.21 -6.13 -24.17
C ARG A 144 11.86 -5.45 -24.45
N ASN A 145 10.92 -6.17 -25.06
CA ASN A 145 9.58 -5.65 -25.32
C ASN A 145 8.81 -5.38 -24.02
N HIS A 146 8.90 -6.30 -23.05
CA HIS A 146 8.35 -6.07 -21.71
C HIS A 146 8.98 -4.85 -21.04
N ALA A 147 10.31 -4.71 -21.08
CA ALA A 147 11.01 -3.57 -20.48
C ALA A 147 10.51 -2.23 -21.07
N GLN A 148 10.34 -2.15 -22.40
CA GLN A 148 9.77 -0.95 -23.04
C GLN A 148 8.33 -0.66 -22.60
N ALA A 149 7.48 -1.70 -22.52
CA ALA A 149 6.12 -1.56 -22.04
C ALA A 149 6.05 -1.14 -20.56
N ILE A 150 6.94 -1.69 -19.74
CA ILE A 150 7.09 -1.38 -18.31
C ILE A 150 7.46 0.09 -18.13
N LEU A 151 8.49 0.59 -18.83
CA LEU A 151 8.91 1.99 -18.71
C LEU A 151 7.76 2.94 -19.09
N LYS A 152 7.02 2.63 -20.17
CA LYS A 152 5.85 3.40 -20.59
C LYS A 152 4.71 3.36 -19.56
N ARG A 153 4.40 2.18 -19.01
CA ARG A 153 3.28 1.99 -18.06
C ARG A 153 3.59 2.54 -16.66
N ALA A 154 4.85 2.48 -16.25
CA ALA A 154 5.35 3.06 -15.01
C ALA A 154 5.73 4.56 -15.16
N ASP A 155 5.51 5.16 -16.32
CA ASP A 155 5.77 6.59 -16.58
C ASP A 155 7.21 7.00 -16.18
N VAL A 156 8.19 6.22 -16.66
CA VAL A 156 9.63 6.43 -16.40
C VAL A 156 10.43 6.30 -17.69
N HIS A 157 11.58 6.96 -17.74
CA HIS A 157 12.39 7.06 -18.96
C HIS A 157 13.56 6.08 -18.98
N ASN A 158 13.95 5.54 -17.82
CA ASN A 158 15.10 4.65 -17.69
C ASN A 158 14.97 3.69 -16.50
N ASN A 159 15.88 2.70 -16.46
CA ASN A 159 15.89 1.68 -15.41
C ASN A 159 16.22 2.23 -14.02
N ALA A 160 16.94 3.36 -13.93
CA ALA A 160 17.26 3.99 -12.64
C ALA A 160 16.02 4.66 -12.02
N GLU A 161 15.22 5.35 -12.84
CA GLU A 161 13.92 5.88 -12.46
C GLU A 161 12.95 4.76 -12.07
N LEU A 162 12.90 3.67 -12.87
CA LEU A 162 12.10 2.48 -12.56
C LEU A 162 12.47 1.90 -11.19
N THR A 163 13.76 1.72 -10.93
CA THR A 163 14.28 1.24 -9.64
C THR A 163 13.85 2.16 -8.49
N THR A 164 13.99 3.47 -8.69
CA THR A 164 13.61 4.46 -7.68
C THR A 164 12.10 4.43 -7.40
N GLN A 165 11.26 4.27 -8.43
CA GLN A 165 9.82 4.16 -8.24
C GLN A 165 9.40 2.86 -7.55
N LEU A 166 10.01 1.72 -7.92
CA LEU A 166 9.73 0.43 -7.27
C LEU A 166 10.03 0.49 -5.77
N LYS A 167 11.19 1.05 -5.42
CA LYS A 167 11.61 1.33 -4.05
C LYS A 167 10.60 2.16 -3.27
N ARG A 168 10.19 3.31 -3.82
CA ARG A 168 9.15 4.18 -3.22
C ARG A 168 7.80 3.47 -3.03
N ALA A 169 7.46 2.54 -3.91
CA ALA A 169 6.23 1.76 -3.83
C ALA A 169 6.33 0.54 -2.90
N GLY A 170 7.53 0.23 -2.39
CA GLY A 170 7.80 -0.89 -1.49
C GLY A 170 7.86 -2.25 -2.18
N TYR A 171 8.38 -2.29 -3.42
CA TYR A 171 8.59 -3.51 -4.22
C TYR A 171 10.03 -4.00 -4.22
#